data_AF-A0A1Y3C4P6-F1
#
_entry.id   AF-A0A1Y3C4P6-F1
#
_cell.length_a   1.000
_cell.length_b   1.000
_cell.length_c   1.000
_cell.angle_alpha   90.00
_cell.angle_beta   90.00
_cell.angle_gamma   90.00
#
_symmetry.space_group_name_H-M   'P 1'
#
loop_
_entity.id
_entity.type
_entity.pdbx_description
1 polymer ?
#
loop_
_entity_poly.entity_id
_entity_poly.type
_entity_poly.pdbx_seq_one_letter_code
_entity_poly.pdbx_strand_id
1 'polypeptide(L)'
;MIKNISSFEFRKKTHQYWYNKSSDLRASAGALWFAMRDSDNNIAEQLKLGSGFSMRIACYPVFPMLCGLSLEVLYKAICVRKDIKFNSTHNLIFLARDAQIDITDEESKFLKIFTESIIWNGKYPVPSDKQKHEYDKLNELRYDLLFDKIKIGSLDGYKPNGKLNWENFNNIWLKAAHDYHLLDHSEFN
;
A
#
# COMPACT_ATOMS: atom_id res chain seq x y z
N MET A 1 -29.27 24.08 -19.50
CA MET A 1 -28.26 24.80 -18.69
C MET A 1 -27.40 23.75 -18.00
N ILE A 2 -26.25 23.39 -18.59
CA ILE A 2 -25.32 22.43 -17.96
C ILE A 2 -24.66 23.19 -16.82
N LYS A 3 -24.91 22.78 -15.57
CA LYS A 3 -24.17 23.32 -14.41
C LYS A 3 -22.69 23.15 -14.72
N ASN A 4 -21.94 24.25 -14.67
CA ASN A 4 -20.49 24.22 -14.82
C ASN A 4 -19.92 23.57 -13.53
N ILE A 5 -19.88 22.24 -13.50
CA ILE A 5 -19.33 21.48 -12.37
C ILE A 5 -17.83 21.79 -12.33
N SER A 6 -17.33 22.22 -11.17
CA SER A 6 -15.91 22.50 -11.02
C SER A 6 -15.08 21.23 -11.27
N SER A 7 -13.84 21.37 -11.76
CA SER A 7 -12.95 20.21 -11.96
C SER A 7 -12.80 19.37 -10.68
N PHE A 8 -12.84 20.01 -9.51
CA PHE A 8 -12.84 19.36 -8.22
C PHE A 8 -14.06 18.45 -8.01
N GLU A 9 -15.27 18.97 -8.19
CA GLU A 9 -16.50 18.20 -8.00
C GLU A 9 -16.64 17.08 -9.02
N PHE A 10 -16.17 17.29 -10.25
CA PHE A 10 -16.12 16.26 -11.28
C PHE A 10 -15.19 15.11 -10.85
N ARG A 11 -13.92 15.40 -10.53
CA ARG A 11 -12.95 14.38 -10.09
C ARG A 11 -13.38 13.65 -8.82
N LYS A 12 -14.02 14.36 -7.88
CA LYS A 12 -14.53 13.78 -6.64
C LYS A 12 -15.58 12.69 -6.88
N LYS A 13 -16.43 12.86 -7.91
CA LYS A 13 -17.54 11.94 -8.21
C LYS A 13 -17.20 10.87 -9.25
N THR A 14 -16.17 11.09 -10.07
CA THR A 14 -15.79 10.15 -11.13
C THR A 14 -14.85 9.09 -10.59
N HIS A 15 -15.39 7.93 -10.19
CA HIS A 15 -14.64 6.77 -9.67
C HIS A 15 -13.42 6.38 -10.53
N GLN A 16 -13.51 6.51 -11.87
CA GLN A 16 -12.41 6.16 -12.77
C GLN A 16 -11.13 6.97 -12.53
N TYR A 17 -11.22 8.25 -12.12
CA TYR A 17 -10.02 9.02 -11.76
C TYR A 17 -9.30 8.43 -10.55
N TRP A 18 -10.06 7.92 -9.58
CA TRP A 18 -9.53 7.28 -8.39
C TRP A 18 -8.89 5.94 -8.76
N TYR A 19 -9.60 5.11 -9.53
CA TYR A 19 -9.07 3.83 -10.00
C TYR A 19 -7.76 3.97 -10.79
N ASN A 20 -7.72 4.93 -11.73
CA ASN A 20 -6.51 5.20 -12.51
C ASN A 20 -5.36 5.64 -11.58
N LYS A 21 -5.63 6.52 -10.62
CA LYS A 21 -4.61 6.95 -9.65
C LYS A 21 -4.10 5.79 -8.79
N SER A 22 -4.98 4.89 -8.37
CA SER A 22 -4.60 3.65 -7.69
C SER A 22 -3.68 2.78 -8.57
N SER A 23 -4.03 2.64 -9.84
CA SER A 23 -3.25 1.87 -10.82
C SER A 23 -1.86 2.47 -11.05
N ASP A 24 -1.74 3.81 -11.14
CA ASP A 24 -0.45 4.50 -11.27
C ASP A 24 0.46 4.23 -10.06
N LEU A 25 -0.12 4.26 -8.86
CA LEU A 25 0.60 3.97 -7.61
C LEU A 25 1.04 2.50 -7.53
N ARG A 26 0.19 1.57 -7.98
CA ARG A 26 0.51 0.15 -8.09
C ARG A 26 1.66 -0.08 -9.07
N ALA A 27 1.60 0.53 -10.26
CA ALA A 27 2.67 0.44 -11.25
C ALA A 27 4.01 0.98 -10.70
N SER A 28 3.95 2.11 -9.99
CA SER A 28 5.12 2.72 -9.33
C SER A 28 5.70 1.82 -8.24
N ALA A 29 4.85 1.20 -7.40
CA ALA A 29 5.29 0.23 -6.39
C ALA A 29 5.98 -0.98 -7.05
N GLY A 30 5.42 -1.49 -8.15
CA GLY A 30 6.01 -2.59 -8.91
C GLY A 30 7.38 -2.23 -9.47
N ALA A 31 7.51 -1.04 -10.07
CA ALA A 31 8.79 -0.53 -10.56
C ALA A 31 9.86 -0.49 -9.46
N LEU A 32 9.51 -0.02 -8.24
CA LEU A 32 10.43 -0.05 -7.10
C LEU A 32 10.80 -1.48 -6.69
N TRP A 33 9.83 -2.39 -6.64
CA TRP A 33 10.07 -3.79 -6.29
C TRP A 33 11.09 -4.44 -7.22
N PHE A 34 10.91 -4.28 -8.53
CA PHE A 34 11.83 -4.83 -9.51
C PHE A 34 13.18 -4.13 -9.49
N ALA A 35 13.21 -2.80 -9.30
CA ALA A 35 14.47 -2.05 -9.17
C ALA A 35 15.30 -2.45 -7.95
N MET A 36 14.68 -2.86 -6.84
CA MET A 36 15.39 -3.39 -5.66
C MET A 36 16.12 -4.71 -5.92
N ARG A 37 15.70 -5.45 -6.94
CA ARG A 37 16.17 -6.80 -7.27
C ARG A 37 17.05 -6.84 -8.50
N ASP A 38 17.15 -5.72 -9.21
CA ASP A 38 17.88 -5.61 -10.45
C ASP A 38 19.38 -5.49 -10.18
N SER A 39 20.04 -6.64 -10.09
CA SER A 39 21.51 -6.72 -10.06
C SER A 39 22.13 -6.40 -11.43
N ASP A 40 21.35 -6.50 -12.51
CA ASP A 40 21.87 -6.65 -13.87
C ASP A 40 21.82 -5.33 -14.67
N ASN A 41 20.86 -4.42 -14.40
CA ASN A 41 20.71 -3.16 -15.16
C ASN A 41 21.23 -1.89 -14.47
N ASN A 42 21.99 -2.03 -13.38
CA ASN A 42 22.63 -0.95 -12.60
C ASN A 42 21.82 0.38 -12.55
N ILE A 43 20.55 0.31 -12.15
CA ILE A 43 19.66 1.48 -12.05
C ILE A 43 20.30 2.59 -11.21
N ALA A 44 21.06 2.24 -10.17
CA ALA A 44 21.79 3.19 -9.35
C ALA A 44 22.82 4.01 -10.15
N GLU A 45 23.52 3.41 -11.11
CA GLU A 45 24.44 4.10 -12.02
C GLU A 45 23.68 4.99 -13.01
N GLN A 46 22.59 4.50 -13.59
CA GLN A 46 21.76 5.31 -14.50
C GLN A 46 21.20 6.57 -13.81
N LEU A 47 20.85 6.43 -12.52
CA LEU A 47 20.40 7.53 -11.66
C LEU A 47 21.56 8.35 -11.06
N LYS A 48 22.82 7.98 -11.32
CA LYS A 48 24.04 8.65 -10.83
C LYS A 48 24.10 8.76 -9.29
N LEU A 49 23.69 7.72 -8.58
CA LEU A 49 23.58 7.71 -7.12
C LEU A 49 24.89 7.37 -6.38
N GLY A 50 25.98 7.18 -7.12
CA GLY A 50 27.32 6.93 -6.59
C GLY A 50 27.62 5.45 -6.32
N SER A 51 28.92 5.13 -6.24
CA SER A 51 29.38 3.78 -5.96
C SER A 51 28.99 3.35 -4.54
N GLY A 52 28.27 2.23 -4.41
CA GLY A 52 27.81 1.70 -3.13
C GLY A 52 26.37 2.04 -2.77
N PHE A 53 25.65 2.80 -3.60
CA PHE A 53 24.22 3.04 -3.38
C PHE A 53 23.41 1.75 -3.58
N SER A 54 22.61 1.37 -2.57
CA SER A 54 21.78 0.18 -2.63
C SER A 54 20.32 0.53 -2.88
N MET A 55 19.83 0.25 -4.10
CA MET A 55 18.41 0.36 -4.43
C MET A 55 17.53 -0.45 -3.47
N ARG A 56 18.01 -1.65 -3.08
CA ARG A 56 17.34 -2.51 -2.10
C ARG A 56 17.11 -1.81 -0.75
N ILE A 57 18.04 -0.98 -0.28
CA ILE A 57 17.88 -0.26 0.98
C ILE A 57 17.01 0.98 0.77
N ALA A 58 17.30 1.77 -0.26
CA ALA A 58 16.67 3.06 -0.50
C ALA A 58 15.17 2.94 -0.86
N CYS A 59 14.80 1.96 -1.66
CA CYS A 59 13.42 1.80 -2.13
C CYS A 59 12.53 1.02 -1.16
N TYR A 60 13.12 0.24 -0.25
CA TYR A 60 12.37 -0.61 0.68
C TYR A 60 11.32 0.13 1.53
N PRO A 61 11.59 1.31 2.14
CA PRO A 61 10.54 2.02 2.88
C PRO A 61 9.47 2.63 1.95
N VAL A 62 9.81 2.97 0.71
CA VAL A 62 8.91 3.62 -0.25
C VAL A 62 7.94 2.61 -0.88
N PHE A 63 8.40 1.37 -1.13
CA PHE A 63 7.59 0.30 -1.69
C PHE A 63 6.26 0.04 -0.93
N PRO A 64 6.25 -0.32 0.36
CA PRO A 64 5.01 -0.60 1.09
C PRO A 64 4.15 0.65 1.30
N MET A 65 4.76 1.84 1.31
CA MET A 65 4.02 3.11 1.32
C MET A 65 3.21 3.29 0.04
N LEU A 66 3.82 3.08 -1.13
CA LEU A 66 3.10 3.14 -2.42
C LEU A 66 2.05 2.03 -2.55
N CYS A 67 2.34 0.82 -2.05
CA CYS A 67 1.35 -0.25 -1.93
C CYS A 67 0.12 0.19 -1.12
N GLY A 68 0.36 0.79 0.05
CA GLY A 68 -0.70 1.31 0.92
C GLY A 68 -1.51 2.41 0.27
N LEU A 69 -0.86 3.42 -0.32
CA LEU A 69 -1.54 4.50 -1.03
C LEU A 69 -2.37 3.97 -2.21
N SER A 70 -1.86 2.97 -2.93
CA SER A 70 -2.60 2.33 -4.03
C SER A 70 -3.90 1.68 -3.52
N LEU A 71 -3.82 0.90 -2.44
CA LEU A 71 -5.00 0.28 -1.82
C LEU A 71 -5.97 1.32 -1.24
N GLU A 72 -5.47 2.35 -0.57
CA GLU A 72 -6.29 3.45 -0.03
C GLU A 72 -7.15 4.08 -1.13
N VAL A 73 -6.53 4.42 -2.26
CA VAL A 73 -7.22 5.05 -3.37
C VAL A 73 -8.16 4.05 -4.06
N LEU A 74 -7.80 2.77 -4.17
CA LEU A 74 -8.67 1.73 -4.74
C LEU A 74 -9.95 1.55 -3.91
N TYR A 75 -9.83 1.41 -2.59
CA TYR A 75 -11.01 1.27 -1.71
C TYR A 75 -11.92 2.49 -1.81
N LYS A 76 -11.34 3.70 -1.86
CA LYS A 76 -12.11 4.92 -2.07
C LYS A 76 -12.76 4.95 -3.46
N ALA A 77 -12.09 4.45 -4.51
CA ALA A 77 -12.66 4.33 -5.85
C ALA A 77 -13.90 3.42 -5.86
N ILE A 78 -13.83 2.28 -5.17
CA ILE A 78 -14.95 1.34 -4.98
C ILE A 78 -16.10 2.05 -4.25
N CYS A 79 -15.79 2.82 -3.20
CA CYS A 79 -16.80 3.56 -2.46
C CYS A 79 -17.51 4.61 -3.33
N VAL A 80 -16.74 5.41 -4.07
CA VAL A 80 -17.29 6.42 -5.00
C VAL A 80 -18.16 5.74 -6.07
N ARG A 81 -17.73 4.59 -6.59
CA ARG A 81 -18.48 3.83 -7.60
C ARG A 81 -19.80 3.30 -7.07
N LYS A 82 -19.81 2.81 -5.83
CA LYS A 82 -21.02 2.29 -5.14
C LYS A 82 -21.89 3.39 -4.51
N ASP A 83 -21.54 4.67 -4.68
CA ASP A 83 -22.16 5.83 -4.00
C ASP A 83 -22.29 5.66 -2.47
N ILE A 84 -21.28 5.07 -1.84
CA ILE A 84 -21.22 4.88 -0.38
C ILE A 84 -20.24 5.88 0.24
N LYS A 85 -20.59 6.36 1.43
CA LYS A 85 -19.71 7.24 2.21
C LYS A 85 -18.57 6.43 2.81
N PHE A 86 -17.39 7.04 2.83
CA PHE A 86 -16.20 6.48 3.46
C PHE A 86 -15.56 7.52 4.38
N ASN A 87 -14.81 7.04 5.37
CA ASN A 87 -14.13 7.91 6.32
C ASN A 87 -12.89 8.56 5.71
N SER A 88 -12.61 9.82 6.09
CA SER A 88 -11.35 10.48 5.74
C SER A 88 -10.23 9.98 6.66
N THR A 89 -9.67 8.82 6.31
CA THR A 89 -8.63 8.13 7.07
C THR A 89 -7.60 7.49 6.14
N HIS A 90 -6.45 7.12 6.69
CA HIS A 90 -5.43 6.28 6.07
C HIS A 90 -5.54 4.80 6.51
N ASN A 91 -6.43 4.50 7.45
CA ASN A 91 -6.60 3.13 7.96
C ASN A 91 -7.25 2.24 6.90
N LEU A 92 -6.45 1.35 6.32
CA LEU A 92 -6.87 0.49 5.21
C LEU A 92 -7.89 -0.56 5.63
N ILE A 93 -7.93 -1.00 6.90
CA ILE A 93 -8.96 -1.92 7.39
C ILE A 93 -10.33 -1.23 7.38
N PHE A 94 -10.39 0.01 7.87
CA PHE A 94 -11.64 0.77 7.87
C PHE A 94 -12.08 1.10 6.44
N LEU A 95 -11.15 1.44 5.55
CA LEU A 95 -11.48 1.70 4.16
C LEU A 95 -11.93 0.45 3.40
N ALA A 96 -11.30 -0.71 3.63
CA ALA A 96 -11.72 -1.97 3.04
C ALA A 96 -13.14 -2.35 3.52
N ARG A 97 -13.42 -2.17 4.82
CA ARG A 97 -14.77 -2.37 5.38
C ARG A 97 -15.77 -1.40 4.78
N ASP A 98 -15.44 -0.12 4.71
CA ASP A 98 -16.31 0.90 4.10
C ASP A 98 -16.59 0.49 2.64
N ALA A 99 -15.58 0.06 1.87
CA ALA A 99 -15.71 -0.45 0.50
C ALA A 99 -16.43 -1.81 0.36
N GLN A 100 -16.76 -2.46 1.47
CA GLN A 100 -17.36 -3.80 1.55
C GLN A 100 -16.49 -4.86 0.86
N ILE A 101 -15.19 -4.81 1.12
CA ILE A 101 -14.23 -5.83 0.68
C ILE A 101 -13.97 -6.77 1.84
N ASP A 102 -14.21 -8.05 1.63
CA ASP A 102 -13.90 -9.08 2.63
C ASP A 102 -12.39 -9.21 2.77
N ILE A 103 -11.89 -9.06 4.00
CA ILE A 103 -10.46 -9.13 4.32
C ILE A 103 -10.22 -10.29 5.27
N THR A 104 -9.30 -11.17 4.91
CA THR A 104 -8.86 -12.29 5.76
C THR A 104 -7.95 -11.78 6.88
N ASP A 105 -7.76 -12.61 7.92
CA ASP A 105 -6.88 -12.26 9.05
C ASP A 105 -5.44 -11.96 8.61
N GLU A 106 -4.90 -12.71 7.64
CA GLU A 106 -3.55 -12.47 7.14
C GLU A 106 -3.48 -11.16 6.32
N GLU A 107 -4.45 -10.92 5.43
CA GLU A 107 -4.55 -9.65 4.68
C GLU A 107 -4.66 -8.46 5.63
N SER A 108 -5.43 -8.59 6.72
CA SER A 108 -5.58 -7.55 7.75
C SER A 108 -4.23 -7.16 8.38
N LYS A 109 -3.32 -8.12 8.60
CA LYS A 109 -1.97 -7.82 9.09
C LYS A 109 -1.17 -7.01 8.06
N PHE A 110 -1.25 -7.34 6.78
CA PHE A 110 -0.62 -6.54 5.72
C PHE A 110 -1.22 -5.15 5.61
N LEU A 111 -2.55 -5.02 5.69
CA LEU A 111 -3.24 -3.71 5.65
C LEU A 111 -2.81 -2.80 6.81
N LYS A 112 -2.54 -3.37 8.00
CA LYS A 112 -1.94 -2.60 9.11
C LYS A 112 -0.54 -2.12 8.74
N ILE A 113 0.34 -2.99 8.26
CA ILE A 113 1.70 -2.60 7.86
C ILE A 113 1.69 -1.51 6.78
N PHE A 114 0.81 -1.61 5.79
CA PHE A 114 0.66 -0.62 4.74
C PHE A 114 0.09 0.71 5.26
N THR A 115 -0.92 0.68 6.13
CA THR A 115 -1.46 1.88 6.81
C THR A 115 -0.34 2.66 7.48
N GLU A 116 0.51 1.96 8.23
CA GLU A 116 1.62 2.59 8.94
C GLU A 116 2.72 3.09 8.02
N SER A 117 2.95 2.38 6.91
CA SER A 117 3.90 2.84 5.90
C SER A 117 3.45 4.16 5.27
N ILE A 118 2.14 4.39 5.11
CA ILE A 118 1.59 5.69 4.68
C ILE A 118 1.86 6.78 5.74
N ILE A 119 1.61 6.47 7.01
CA ILE A 119 1.71 7.44 8.11
C ILE A 119 3.17 7.84 8.36
N TRP A 120 4.06 6.88 8.49
CA TRP A 120 5.45 7.12 8.89
C TRP A 120 6.32 7.47 7.68
N ASN A 121 6.41 6.57 6.69
CA ASN A 121 7.34 6.79 5.57
C ASN A 121 6.93 7.96 4.67
N GLY A 122 5.64 8.33 4.68
CA GLY A 122 5.11 9.45 3.90
C GLY A 122 5.23 10.82 4.55
N LYS A 123 5.45 10.91 5.88
CA LYS A 123 5.36 12.19 6.61
C LYS A 123 6.50 12.42 7.59
N TYR A 124 6.97 11.40 8.31
CA TYR A 124 7.88 11.59 9.44
C TYR A 124 8.92 10.48 9.56
N PRO A 125 10.22 10.80 9.69
CA PRO A 125 11.25 9.79 9.89
C PRO A 125 11.11 9.07 11.25
N VAL A 126 10.49 9.71 12.24
CA VAL A 126 10.28 9.19 13.60
C VAL A 126 8.93 9.67 14.14
N PRO A 127 8.18 8.86 14.90
CA PRO A 127 6.96 9.31 15.59
C PRO A 127 7.22 10.42 16.62
N SER A 128 6.17 11.19 16.94
CA SER A 128 6.22 12.06 18.12
C SER A 128 6.18 11.24 19.42
N ASP A 129 6.62 11.81 20.54
CA ASP A 129 6.60 11.15 21.86
C ASP A 129 5.21 10.63 22.25
N LYS A 130 4.16 11.30 21.79
CA LYS A 130 2.76 10.90 22.04
C LYS A 130 2.38 9.61 21.32
N GLN A 131 3.09 9.27 20.24
CA GLN A 131 2.81 8.14 19.35
C GLN A 131 3.79 6.97 19.53
N LYS A 132 4.74 7.07 20.47
CA LYS A 132 5.78 6.04 20.69
C LYS A 132 5.20 4.64 20.93
N HIS A 133 4.14 4.52 21.73
CA HIS A 133 3.53 3.24 22.07
C HIS A 133 2.81 2.61 20.88
N GLU A 134 2.24 3.43 20.00
CA GLU A 134 1.64 2.93 18.76
C GLU A 134 2.73 2.41 17.84
N TYR A 135 3.83 3.16 17.70
CA TYR A 135 4.99 2.75 16.93
C TYR A 135 5.62 1.44 17.42
N ASP A 136 5.75 1.23 18.72
CA ASP A 136 6.28 -0.01 19.30
C ASP A 136 5.42 -1.23 18.97
N LYS A 137 4.09 -1.13 19.13
CA LYS A 137 3.16 -2.21 18.75
C LYS A 137 3.24 -2.57 17.27
N LEU A 138 3.54 -1.59 16.42
CA LEU A 138 3.69 -1.81 14.98
C LEU A 138 5.01 -2.47 14.64
N ASN A 139 6.07 -2.14 15.36
CA ASN A 139 7.32 -2.88 15.26
C ASN A 139 7.13 -4.34 15.68
N GLU A 140 6.42 -4.61 16.78
CA GLU A 140 6.06 -5.98 17.17
C GLU A 140 5.31 -6.72 16.06
N LEU A 141 4.29 -6.09 15.46
CA LEU A 141 3.55 -6.65 14.32
C LEU A 141 4.46 -6.91 13.10
N ARG A 142 5.40 -6.00 12.80
CA ARG A 142 6.37 -6.18 11.71
C ARG A 142 7.27 -7.38 11.97
N TYR A 143 7.78 -7.54 13.19
CA TYR A 143 8.60 -8.69 13.56
C TYR A 143 7.81 -10.00 13.46
N ASP A 144 6.57 -10.03 13.95
CA ASP A 144 5.71 -11.21 13.88
C ASP A 144 5.35 -11.60 12.44
N LEU A 145 5.02 -10.63 11.58
CA LEU A 145 4.58 -10.92 10.22
C LEU A 145 5.74 -11.12 9.24
N LEU A 146 6.81 -10.33 9.35
CA LEU A 146 7.84 -10.22 8.31
C LEU A 146 9.14 -10.96 8.62
N PHE A 147 9.27 -11.52 9.81
CA PHE A 147 10.50 -12.18 10.24
C PHE A 147 10.21 -13.54 10.87
N ASP A 148 11.04 -14.52 10.52
CA ASP A 148 11.09 -15.80 11.20
C ASP A 148 12.08 -15.69 12.38
N LYS A 149 11.68 -16.23 13.53
CA LYS A 149 12.59 -16.40 14.67
C LYS A 149 13.60 -17.49 14.35
N ILE A 150 14.87 -17.18 14.52
CA ILE A 150 15.99 -18.10 14.26
C ILE A 150 16.93 -18.15 15.47
N LYS A 151 17.70 -19.23 15.59
CA LYS A 151 18.82 -19.31 16.54
C LYS A 151 20.13 -19.01 15.81
N ILE A 152 20.92 -18.10 16.37
CA ILE A 152 22.29 -17.81 15.93
C ILE A 152 23.23 -18.21 17.07
N GLY A 153 23.67 -19.48 17.05
CA GLY A 153 24.33 -20.09 18.20
C GLY A 153 23.35 -20.20 19.38
N SER A 154 23.70 -19.60 20.52
CA SER A 154 22.83 -19.53 21.71
C SER A 154 21.86 -18.35 21.70
N LEU A 155 22.00 -17.39 20.78
CA LEU A 155 21.20 -16.17 20.73
C LEU A 155 19.93 -16.35 19.88
N ASP A 156 18.87 -15.68 20.28
CA ASP A 156 17.68 -15.48 19.44
C ASP A 156 17.93 -14.37 18.43
N GLY A 157 17.56 -14.62 17.18
CA GLY A 157 17.66 -13.68 16.08
C GLY A 157 16.42 -13.71 15.21
N TYR A 158 16.40 -12.83 14.21
CA TYR A 158 15.30 -12.68 13.27
C TYR A 158 15.84 -12.67 11.84
N LYS A 159 15.17 -13.37 10.94
CA LYS A 159 15.47 -13.36 9.50
C LYS A 159 14.22 -12.92 8.73
N PRO A 160 14.33 -11.98 7.77
CA PRO A 160 13.20 -11.64 6.91
C PRO A 160 12.65 -12.88 6.21
N ASN A 161 11.33 -13.09 6.30
CA ASN A 161 10.66 -14.27 5.75
C ASN A 161 10.19 -14.07 4.29
N GLY A 162 10.39 -12.88 3.74
CA GLY A 162 10.04 -12.55 2.36
C GLY A 162 8.54 -12.36 2.09
N LYS A 163 7.69 -12.32 3.13
CA LYS A 163 6.24 -12.12 2.99
C LYS A 163 5.83 -10.73 2.51
N LEU A 164 6.60 -9.68 2.83
CA LEU A 164 6.37 -8.36 2.24
C LEU A 164 6.97 -8.31 0.84
N ASN A 165 6.20 -8.77 -0.15
CA ASN A 165 6.62 -8.85 -1.54
C ASN A 165 5.54 -8.34 -2.50
N TRP A 166 5.93 -8.19 -3.77
CA TRP A 166 5.02 -7.73 -4.82
C TRP A 166 3.81 -8.64 -4.97
N GLU A 167 4.00 -9.96 -4.99
CA GLU A 167 2.93 -10.92 -5.24
C GLU A 167 1.83 -10.83 -4.18
N ASN A 168 2.20 -10.81 -2.91
CA ASN A 168 1.25 -10.71 -1.79
C ASN A 168 0.49 -9.38 -1.82
N PHE A 169 1.18 -8.26 -2.05
CA PHE A 169 0.50 -6.97 -2.26
C PHE A 169 -0.45 -7.03 -3.47
N ASN A 170 0.05 -7.53 -4.60
CA ASN A 170 -0.64 -7.52 -5.87
C ASN A 170 -1.89 -8.40 -5.83
N ASN A 171 -1.87 -9.51 -5.09
CA ASN A 171 -3.04 -10.35 -4.88
C ASN A 171 -4.14 -9.63 -4.11
N ILE A 172 -3.80 -8.89 -3.05
CA ILE A 172 -4.77 -8.05 -2.29
C ILE A 172 -5.37 -6.99 -3.22
N TRP A 173 -4.53 -6.33 -4.02
CA TRP A 173 -4.98 -5.31 -4.95
C TRP A 173 -5.88 -5.88 -6.06
N LEU A 174 -5.51 -7.02 -6.66
CA LEU A 174 -6.28 -7.67 -7.72
C LEU A 174 -7.64 -8.14 -7.22
N LYS A 175 -7.73 -8.64 -5.99
CA LYS A 175 -9.00 -8.98 -5.34
C LYS A 175 -9.93 -7.77 -5.26
N ALA A 176 -9.46 -6.65 -4.72
CA ALA A 176 -10.26 -5.43 -4.64
C ALA A 176 -10.59 -4.83 -6.03
N ALA A 177 -9.67 -4.94 -6.99
CA ALA A 177 -9.91 -4.50 -8.35
C ALA A 177 -10.95 -5.37 -9.09
N HIS A 178 -11.00 -6.66 -8.80
CA HIS A 178 -12.06 -7.55 -9.28
C HIS A 178 -13.43 -7.06 -8.80
N ASP A 179 -13.59 -6.76 -7.50
CA ASP A 179 -14.83 -6.19 -6.97
C ASP A 179 -15.20 -4.84 -7.58
N TYR A 180 -14.19 -4.00 -7.88
CA TYR A 180 -14.42 -2.75 -8.61
C TYR A 180 -15.02 -2.98 -10.01
N HIS A 181 -14.55 -4.01 -10.73
CA HIS A 181 -14.96 -4.31 -12.11
C HIS A 181 -16.24 -5.14 -12.20
N LEU A 182 -16.59 -5.95 -11.19
CA LEU A 182 -17.87 -6.67 -11.16
C LEU A 182 -19.08 -5.73 -11.28
N LEU A 183 -18.93 -4.49 -10.81
CA LEU A 183 -19.94 -3.44 -10.92
C LEU A 183 -20.21 -3.00 -12.37
N ASP A 184 -19.27 -3.23 -13.31
CA ASP A 184 -19.51 -2.99 -14.74
C ASP A 184 -20.55 -3.95 -15.32
N HIS A 185 -20.69 -5.15 -14.75
CA HIS A 185 -21.62 -6.18 -15.23
C HIS A 185 -23.01 -6.11 -14.59
N SER A 186 -23.17 -5.39 -13.48
CA SER A 186 -24.47 -5.15 -12.83
C SER A 186 -25.27 -3.99 -13.44
N GLU A 187 -24.63 -3.09 -14.19
CA GLU A 187 -25.30 -1.95 -14.83
C GLU A 187 -26.06 -2.33 -16.12
N PHE A 188 -26.01 -3.60 -16.53
CA PHE A 188 -26.69 -4.14 -17.72
C PHE A 188 -27.83 -5.13 -17.40
N ASN A 189 -28.26 -5.25 -16.15
CA ASN A 189 -29.42 -6.07 -15.73
C ASN A 189 -30.54 -5.21 -15.13
#